data_AF-A0A0H3CJD6-F1
#
_entry.id   AF-A0A0H3CJD6-F1
#
_cell.length_a   1.000
_cell.length_b   1.000
_cell.length_c   1.000
_cell.angle_alpha   90.00
_cell.angle_beta   90.00
_cell.angle_gamma   90.00
#
_symmetry.space_group_name_H-M   'P 1'
#
loop_
_entity.id
_entity.type
_entity.pdbx_description
1 polymer ?
#
loop_
_entity_poly.entity_id
_entity_poly.type
_entity_poly.pdbx_seq_one_letter_code
_entity_poly.pdbx_strand_id
1 'polypeptide(L)'
;MALENLQVNEKSRDYLVMQAISKPEKEPSVHKTRLIKWTGVLFIIIGLAIALYLNFFDKREDVTLLKQVQQCKIFYHSKVNAKRVEHYFSEGNGMKLLTKCSTPAYIFYDDSKVHEKTELLEIFVAKCTVDSEGEFSECKNFVSTKVG
;
A
#
# COMPACT_ATOMS: atom_id res chain seq x y z
N MET A 1 -51.97 -33.87 -63.18
CA MET A 1 -50.52 -33.71 -62.91
C MET A 1 -50.16 -32.47 -62.08
N ALA A 2 -50.90 -31.35 -62.11
CA ALA A 2 -50.56 -30.17 -61.30
C ALA A 2 -50.92 -30.28 -59.80
N LEU A 3 -51.99 -31.02 -59.45
CA LEU A 3 -52.49 -31.12 -58.07
C LEU A 3 -51.61 -32.01 -57.17
N GLU A 4 -51.06 -33.09 -57.71
CA GLU A 4 -50.21 -34.04 -56.96
C GLU A 4 -48.88 -33.38 -56.56
N ASN A 5 -48.31 -32.55 -57.43
CA ASN A 5 -47.08 -31.82 -57.15
C ASN A 5 -47.27 -30.76 -56.04
N LEU A 6 -48.47 -30.17 -55.92
CA LEU A 6 -48.78 -29.22 -54.85
C LEU A 6 -48.90 -29.92 -53.48
N GLN A 7 -49.56 -31.08 -53.42
CA GLN A 7 -49.67 -31.86 -52.18
C GLN A 7 -48.32 -32.42 -51.69
N VAL A 8 -47.44 -32.82 -52.61
CA VAL A 8 -46.09 -33.28 -52.26
C VAL A 8 -45.26 -32.13 -51.69
N ASN A 9 -45.40 -30.92 -52.23
CA ASN A 9 -44.69 -29.74 -51.75
C ASN A 9 -45.17 -29.31 -50.35
N GLU A 10 -46.48 -29.31 -50.10
CA GLU A 10 -47.07 -28.96 -48.80
C GLU A 10 -46.66 -29.96 -47.72
N LYS A 11 -46.76 -31.26 -48.01
CA LYS A 11 -46.36 -32.32 -47.06
C LYS A 11 -44.85 -32.27 -46.76
N SER A 12 -44.01 -32.00 -47.75
CA SER A 12 -42.57 -31.80 -47.53
C SER A 12 -42.28 -30.60 -46.63
N ARG A 13 -43.02 -29.50 -46.82
CA ARG A 13 -42.88 -28.28 -46.01
C ARG A 13 -43.26 -28.53 -44.55
N ASP A 14 -44.34 -29.26 -44.32
CA ASP A 14 -44.78 -29.59 -42.96
C ASP A 14 -43.77 -30.49 -42.24
N TYR A 15 -43.17 -31.45 -42.94
CA TYR A 15 -42.07 -32.28 -42.40
C TYR A 15 -40.82 -31.45 -42.04
N LEU A 16 -40.48 -30.46 -42.86
CA LEU A 16 -39.35 -29.57 -42.59
C LEU A 16 -39.62 -28.64 -41.41
N VAL A 17 -40.86 -28.14 -41.28
CA VAL A 17 -41.27 -27.31 -40.13
C VAL A 17 -41.31 -28.16 -38.86
N MET A 18 -41.80 -29.39 -38.92
CA MET A 18 -41.86 -30.30 -37.77
C MET A 18 -40.45 -30.68 -37.28
N GLN A 19 -39.49 -30.88 -38.19
CA GLN A 19 -38.07 -31.09 -37.84
C GLN A 19 -37.37 -29.82 -37.33
N ALA A 20 -37.78 -28.63 -37.76
CA ALA A 20 -37.24 -27.38 -37.25
C ALA A 20 -37.70 -27.10 -35.81
N ILE A 21 -38.94 -27.45 -35.48
CA ILE A 21 -39.53 -27.28 -34.14
C ILE A 21 -39.06 -28.39 -33.17
N SER A 22 -38.81 -29.61 -33.67
CA SER A 22 -38.41 -30.75 -32.82
C SER A 22 -36.92 -30.80 -32.48
N LYS A 23 -36.09 -29.89 -33.00
CA LYS A 23 -34.71 -29.77 -32.56
C LYS A 23 -34.71 -29.04 -31.24
N PRO A 24 -34.39 -29.69 -30.11
CA PRO A 24 -34.24 -28.98 -28.86
C PRO A 24 -33.15 -27.92 -29.07
N GLU A 25 -33.51 -26.65 -28.89
CA GLU A 25 -32.51 -25.58 -28.79
C GLU A 25 -31.53 -26.02 -27.72
N LYS A 26 -30.29 -26.31 -28.13
CA LYS A 26 -29.22 -26.59 -27.20
C LYS A 26 -29.05 -25.34 -26.36
N GLU A 27 -29.51 -25.38 -25.11
CA GLU A 27 -29.16 -24.39 -24.12
C GLU A 27 -27.64 -24.17 -24.20
N PRO A 28 -27.16 -22.92 -24.26
CA PRO A 28 -25.74 -22.67 -24.26
C PRO A 28 -25.21 -23.25 -22.96
N SER A 29 -24.44 -24.34 -23.07
CA SER A 29 -23.76 -24.97 -21.96
C SER A 29 -22.65 -24.02 -21.51
N VAL A 30 -23.02 -22.99 -20.77
CA VAL A 30 -22.06 -22.15 -20.07
C VAL A 30 -21.35 -23.09 -19.13
N HIS A 31 -20.09 -23.43 -19.46
CA HIS A 31 -19.25 -24.26 -18.62
C HIS A 31 -19.06 -23.52 -17.28
N LYS A 32 -19.97 -23.72 -16.33
CA LYS A 32 -19.98 -23.08 -15.00
C LYS A 32 -18.62 -23.24 -14.32
N THR A 33 -17.97 -24.39 -14.52
CA THR A 33 -16.60 -24.69 -14.07
C THR A 33 -15.51 -23.87 -14.77
N ARG A 34 -15.67 -23.54 -16.06
CA ARG A 34 -14.75 -22.62 -16.76
C ARG A 34 -14.92 -21.21 -16.20
N LEU A 35 -16.15 -20.75 -16.02
CA LEU A 35 -16.45 -19.41 -15.51
C LEU A 35 -15.88 -19.22 -14.09
N ILE A 36 -16.09 -20.18 -13.19
CA ILE A 36 -15.54 -20.17 -11.82
C ILE A 36 -14.00 -20.13 -11.82
N LYS A 37 -13.34 -20.89 -12.72
CA LYS A 37 -11.88 -20.85 -12.86
C LYS A 37 -11.39 -19.47 -13.29
N TRP A 38 -12.06 -18.82 -14.24
CA TRP A 38 -11.71 -17.47 -14.66
C TRP A 38 -11.96 -16.43 -13.58
N THR A 39 -13.04 -16.56 -12.79
CA THR A 39 -13.30 -15.67 -11.65
C THR A 39 -12.24 -15.83 -10.55
N GLY A 40 -11.85 -17.06 -10.23
CA GLY A 40 -10.79 -17.32 -9.24
C GLY A 40 -9.43 -16.74 -9.66
N VAL A 41 -9.07 -16.88 -10.93
CA VAL A 41 -7.83 -16.28 -11.48
C VAL A 41 -7.88 -14.76 -11.40
N LEU A 42 -9.03 -14.14 -11.70
CA LEU A 42 -9.21 -12.69 -11.58
C LEU A 42 -8.96 -12.20 -10.15
N PHE A 43 -9.51 -12.88 -9.14
CA PHE A 43 -9.31 -12.50 -7.74
C PHE A 43 -7.85 -12.65 -7.29
N ILE A 44 -7.13 -13.67 -7.78
CA ILE A 44 -5.69 -13.81 -7.50
C ILE A 44 -4.92 -12.64 -8.11
N ILE A 45 -5.21 -12.25 -9.35
CA ILE A 45 -4.54 -11.13 -10.02
C ILE A 45 -4.83 -9.81 -9.27
N ILE A 46 -6.08 -9.58 -8.87
CA ILE A 46 -6.46 -8.39 -8.09
C ILE A 46 -5.74 -8.39 -6.74
N GLY A 47 -5.71 -9.51 -6.03
CA GLY A 47 -5.00 -9.65 -4.75
C GLY A 47 -3.50 -9.37 -4.91
N LEU A 48 -2.88 -9.87 -5.97
CA LEU A 48 -1.47 -9.60 -6.27
C LEU A 48 -1.22 -8.13 -6.58
N ALA A 49 -2.10 -7.49 -7.36
CA ALA A 49 -2.01 -6.07 -7.68
C ALA A 49 -2.14 -5.19 -6.42
N ILE A 50 -3.06 -5.53 -5.51
CA ILE A 50 -3.21 -4.82 -4.23
C ILE A 50 -1.98 -5.03 -3.35
N ALA A 51 -1.47 -6.26 -3.24
CA ALA A 51 -0.26 -6.55 -2.45
C ALA A 51 0.97 -5.79 -2.98
N LEU A 52 1.15 -5.76 -4.30
CA LEU A 52 2.22 -4.98 -4.95
C LEU A 52 2.01 -3.48 -4.77
N TYR A 53 0.77 -2.99 -4.88
CA TYR A 53 0.44 -1.59 -4.62
C TYR A 53 0.82 -1.20 -3.19
N LEU A 54 0.36 -1.95 -2.19
CA LEU A 54 0.68 -1.69 -0.80
C LEU A 54 2.20 -1.74 -0.54
N ASN A 55 2.92 -2.70 -1.12
CA ASN A 55 4.37 -2.80 -0.99
C ASN A 55 5.12 -1.64 -1.68
N PHE A 56 4.62 -1.14 -2.83
CA PHE A 56 5.23 0.00 -3.52
C PHE A 56 5.05 1.32 -2.76
N PHE A 57 3.92 1.48 -2.05
CA PHE A 57 3.67 2.64 -1.20
C PHE A 57 4.22 2.49 0.22
N ASP A 58 4.70 1.30 0.59
CA ASP A 58 5.52 1.08 1.78
C ASP A 58 6.94 1.63 1.54
N LYS A 59 7.01 2.94 1.25
CA LYS A 59 8.25 3.69 1.30
C LYS A 59 8.68 3.70 2.75
N ARG A 60 9.47 2.69 3.13
CA ARG A 60 10.25 2.77 4.36
C ARG A 60 11.15 3.98 4.22
N GLU A 61 10.82 5.04 4.93
CA GLU A 61 11.73 6.16 5.10
C GLU A 61 12.99 5.61 5.75
N ASP A 62 14.07 5.52 4.96
CA ASP A 62 15.34 5.00 5.44
C ASP A 62 15.88 5.91 6.55
N VAL A 63 15.76 5.42 7.79
CA VAL A 63 16.32 6.03 8.97
C VAL A 63 17.61 5.30 9.36
N THR A 64 18.66 6.07 9.63
CA THR A 64 19.97 5.56 10.00
C THR A 64 20.20 5.78 11.49
N LEU A 65 20.69 4.76 12.19
CA LEU A 65 21.11 4.90 13.59
C LEU A 65 22.38 5.76 13.65
N LEU A 66 22.32 6.88 14.36
CA LEU A 66 23.48 7.72 14.64
C LEU A 66 24.29 7.15 15.81
N LYS A 67 23.66 7.07 16.99
CA LYS A 67 24.28 6.64 18.23
C LYS A 67 23.24 6.21 19.27
N GLN A 68 23.71 5.52 20.30
CA GLN A 68 22.93 5.22 21.50
C GLN A 68 23.44 6.06 22.68
N VAL A 69 22.53 6.66 23.44
CA VAL A 69 22.83 7.41 24.66
C VAL A 69 21.93 6.89 25.77
N GLN A 70 22.52 6.25 26.78
CA GLN A 70 21.77 5.52 27.81
C GLN A 70 20.77 4.53 27.17
N GLN A 71 19.48 4.71 27.44
CA GLN A 71 18.41 3.86 26.89
C GLN A 71 17.77 4.44 25.61
N CYS A 72 18.23 5.61 25.14
CA CYS A 72 17.76 6.19 23.90
C CYS A 72 18.61 5.77 22.69
N LYS A 73 17.97 5.36 21.59
CA LYS A 73 18.62 5.22 20.28
C LYS A 73 18.23 6.40 19.40
N ILE A 74 19.22 7.05 18.79
CA ILE A 74 19.02 8.24 17.98
C ILE A 74 19.13 7.85 16.51
N PHE A 75 18.09 8.14 15.74
CA PHE A 75 17.97 7.90 14.32
C PHE A 75 17.80 9.22 13.57
N TYR A 76 18.26 9.27 12.32
CA TYR A 76 18.04 10.40 11.43
C TYR A 76 17.68 9.93 10.03
N HIS A 77 16.89 10.73 9.31
CA HIS A 77 16.48 10.39 7.96
C HIS A 77 17.68 10.45 6.98
N SER A 78 17.75 9.53 6.02
CA SER A 78 18.85 9.41 5.04
C SER A 78 19.23 10.70 4.27
N LYS A 79 18.31 11.66 4.13
CA LYS A 79 18.55 12.95 3.46
C LYS A 79 19.23 14.00 4.35
N VAL A 80 19.40 13.70 5.63
CA VAL A 80 19.96 14.60 6.64
C VAL A 80 21.48 14.38 6.78
N ASN A 81 22.22 15.46 6.96
CA ASN A 81 23.67 15.40 7.21
C ASN A 81 23.96 15.01 8.66
N ALA A 82 24.58 13.84 8.87
CA ALA A 82 24.92 13.29 10.19
C ALA A 82 25.68 14.29 11.10
N LYS A 83 26.59 15.10 10.56
CA LYS A 83 27.33 16.11 11.36
C LYS A 83 26.41 17.16 11.97
N ARG A 84 25.32 17.53 11.28
CA ARG A 84 24.33 18.47 11.82
C ARG A 84 23.54 17.83 12.96
N VAL A 85 23.20 16.55 12.81
CA VAL A 85 22.53 15.78 13.87
C VAL A 85 23.42 15.68 15.10
N GLU A 86 24.70 15.35 14.91
CA GLU A 86 25.69 15.32 16.01
C GLU A 86 25.78 16.66 16.72
N HIS A 87 25.90 17.76 15.98
CA HIS A 87 25.96 19.12 16.53
C HIS A 87 24.70 19.45 17.33
N TYR A 88 23.50 19.15 16.80
CA TYR A 88 22.25 19.40 17.50
C TYR A 88 22.20 18.65 18.85
N PHE A 89 22.69 17.41 18.89
CA PHE A 89 22.72 16.60 20.11
C PHE A 89 23.94 16.83 21.01
N SER A 90 24.92 17.64 20.59
CA SER A 90 26.05 18.05 21.42
C SER A 90 25.81 19.33 22.20
N GLU A 91 24.72 20.06 21.92
CA GLU A 91 24.42 21.33 22.60
C GLU A 91 22.91 21.65 22.65
N GLY A 92 22.57 22.76 23.30
CA GLY A 92 21.22 23.35 23.27
C GLY A 92 20.08 22.39 23.67
N ASN A 93 19.03 22.37 22.84
CA ASN A 93 17.82 21.59 23.09
C ASN A 93 18.02 20.08 22.89
N GLY A 94 18.86 19.68 21.93
CA GLY A 94 19.16 18.26 21.70
C GLY A 94 19.87 17.64 22.89
N MET A 95 20.89 18.31 23.44
CA MET A 95 21.55 17.83 24.65
C MET A 95 20.58 17.74 25.85
N LYS A 96 19.71 18.74 26.04
CA LYS A 96 18.66 18.70 27.07
C LYS A 96 17.64 17.58 26.88
N LEU A 97 17.42 17.11 25.65
CA LEU A 97 16.56 15.96 25.39
C LEU A 97 17.25 14.66 25.83
N LEU A 98 18.56 14.54 25.59
CA LEU A 98 19.35 13.36 25.95
C LEU A 98 19.48 13.16 27.47
N THR A 99 19.37 14.22 28.28
CA THR A 99 19.33 14.07 29.75
C THR A 99 18.05 13.38 30.23
N LYS A 100 17.02 13.25 29.38
CA LYS A 100 15.74 12.60 29.68
C LYS A 100 15.66 11.17 29.13
N CYS A 101 16.79 10.49 28.97
CA CYS A 101 16.91 9.14 28.42
C CYS A 101 16.96 8.02 29.48
N SER A 102 16.13 8.16 30.52
CA SER A 102 16.03 7.21 31.63
C SER A 102 15.20 5.95 31.31
N THR A 103 14.42 5.97 30.23
CA THR A 103 13.59 4.86 29.76
C THR A 103 13.90 4.53 28.30
N PRO A 104 13.62 3.31 27.83
CA PRO A 104 13.86 2.94 26.44
C PRO A 104 13.07 3.85 25.50
N ALA A 105 13.76 4.46 24.54
CA ALA A 105 13.13 5.33 23.57
C ALA A 105 13.90 5.41 22.25
N TYR A 106 13.18 5.63 21.15
CA TYR A 106 13.78 6.00 19.87
C TYR A 106 13.57 7.50 19.64
N ILE A 107 14.65 8.17 19.27
CA ILE A 107 14.64 9.59 18.92
C ILE A 107 14.86 9.68 17.42
N PHE A 108 13.92 10.27 16.69
CA PHE A 108 14.01 10.50 15.26
C PHE A 108 14.28 11.98 15.01
N TYR A 109 15.32 12.29 14.24
CA TYR A 109 15.69 13.64 13.83
C TYR A 109 15.47 13.82 12.33
N ASP A 110 14.81 14.91 11.96
CA ASP A 110 14.67 15.35 10.57
C ASP A 110 14.83 16.88 10.47
N ASP A 111 15.69 17.34 9.57
CA ASP A 111 15.84 18.76 9.20
C ASP A 111 15.70 18.99 7.69
N SER A 112 15.14 18.01 6.97
CA SER A 112 15.02 18.05 5.52
C SER A 112 13.93 18.99 5.00
N LYS A 113 13.06 19.47 5.89
CA LYS A 113 11.97 20.39 5.55
C LYS A 113 12.34 21.85 5.81
N VAL A 114 12.01 22.68 4.84
CA VAL A 114 12.12 24.14 4.92
C VAL A 114 10.75 24.69 5.30
N HIS A 115 10.69 25.61 6.27
CA HIS A 115 9.43 26.23 6.67
C HIS A 115 8.84 27.04 5.50
N GLU A 116 7.57 26.81 5.18
CA GLU A 116 6.89 27.41 4.03
C GLU A 116 6.88 28.94 4.03
N LYS A 117 6.97 29.57 5.22
CA LYS A 117 6.83 31.04 5.37
C LYS A 117 8.14 31.79 5.63
N THR A 118 9.14 31.13 6.19
CA THR A 118 10.36 31.81 6.67
C THR A 118 11.62 31.38 5.94
N GLU A 119 11.55 30.41 5.03
CA GLU A 119 12.71 29.79 4.36
C GLU A 119 13.76 29.20 5.32
N LEU A 120 13.43 29.11 6.62
CA LEU A 120 14.31 28.54 7.64
C LEU A 120 14.14 27.03 7.67
N LEU A 121 15.23 26.30 7.91
CA LEU A 121 15.16 24.87 8.17
C LEU A 121 14.40 24.62 9.47
N GLU A 122 13.38 23.77 9.42
CA GLU A 122 12.68 23.28 10.60
C GLU A 122 13.34 21.98 11.05
N ILE A 123 13.74 21.96 12.31
CA ILE A 123 14.25 20.78 12.97
C ILE A 123 13.08 20.11 13.67
N PHE A 124 12.75 18.91 13.21
CA PHE A 124 11.76 18.02 13.79
C PHE A 124 12.48 16.91 14.57
N VAL A 125 12.18 16.80 15.86
CA VAL A 125 12.68 15.72 16.70
C VAL A 125 11.50 15.02 17.37
N ALA A 126 11.35 13.73 17.14
CA ALA A 126 10.34 12.90 17.82
C ALA A 126 11.04 11.97 18.81
N LYS A 127 10.63 11.98 20.09
CA LYS A 127 11.04 10.97 21.07
C LYS A 127 9.85 10.03 21.31
N CYS A 128 9.99 8.77 20.92
CA CYS A 128 9.01 7.72 21.14
C CYS A 128 9.50 6.75 22.21
N THR A 129 8.75 6.55 23.29
CA THR A 129 9.04 5.48 24.25
C THR A 129 8.75 4.13 23.63
N VAL A 130 9.57 3.14 23.97
CA VAL A 130 9.38 1.76 23.51
C VAL A 130 9.14 0.83 24.69
N ASP A 131 8.26 -0.13 24.51
CA ASP A 131 8.03 -1.20 25.49
C ASP A 131 9.09 -2.31 25.39
N SER A 132 8.88 -3.40 26.14
CA SER A 132 9.78 -4.56 26.15
C SER A 132 9.82 -5.32 24.82
N GLU A 133 8.80 -5.18 23.98
CA GLU A 133 8.71 -5.82 22.66
C GLU A 133 9.30 -4.91 21.56
N GLY A 134 9.61 -3.66 21.91
CA GLY A 134 10.15 -2.65 21.00
C GLY A 134 9.06 -1.89 20.25
N GLU A 135 7.80 -2.03 20.65
CA GLU A 135 6.69 -1.29 20.07
C GLU A 135 6.62 0.13 20.62
N PHE A 136 6.15 1.06 19.79
CA PHE A 136 6.00 2.45 20.15
C PHE A 136 4.77 2.67 21.03
N SER A 137 4.95 3.34 22.17
CA SER A 137 3.85 3.72 23.06
C SER A 137 3.51 5.21 22.92
N GLU A 138 4.30 6.10 23.52
CA GLU A 138 4.09 7.55 23.48
C GLU A 138 5.19 8.24 22.66
N CYS A 139 4.79 9.01 21.65
CA CYS A 139 5.68 9.87 20.88
C CYS A 139 5.45 11.34 21.21
N LYS A 140 6.53 12.06 21.56
CA LYS A 140 6.52 13.51 21.76
C LYS A 140 7.37 14.20 20.71
N ASN A 141 6.77 15.16 20.00
CA ASN A 141 7.42 15.95 18.96
C ASN A 141 7.96 17.26 19.54
N PHE A 142 9.17 17.61 19.12
CA PHE A 142 9.86 18.85 19.42
C PHE A 142 10.21 19.51 18.10
N VAL A 143 9.65 20.69 17.84
CA VAL A 143 9.90 21.45 16.62
C VAL A 143 10.65 22.71 17.00
N SER A 144 11.76 22.98 16.31
CA SER A 144 12.49 24.23 16.45
C SER A 144 12.90 24.76 15.09
N THR A 145 12.77 26.06 14.88
CA THR A 145 13.31 26.73 13.71
C THR A 145 14.80 27.00 13.93
N LYS A 146 15.61 26.75 12.90
CA LYS A 146 17.00 27.19 12.90
C LYS A 146 17.02 28.71 12.73
N VAL A 147 17.26 29.45 13.81
CA VAL A 147 17.61 30.87 13.68
C VAL A 147 19.06 30.93 13.19
N GLY A 148 19.28 31.66 12.10
CA GLY A 148 20.60 31.86 11.50
C GLY A 148 21.60 32.50 12.47
#